data_AF-A0A0S7YSA1-F1
#
_entry.id   AF-A0A0S7YSA1-F1
#
_cell.length_a   1.000
_cell.length_b   1.000
_cell.length_c   1.000
_cell.angle_alpha   90.00
_cell.angle_beta   90.00
_cell.angle_gamma   90.00
#
_symmetry.space_group_name_H-M   'P 1'
#
loop_
_entity.id
_entity.type
_entity.pdbx_description
1 polymer ?
#
loop_
_entity_poly.entity_id
_entity_poly.type
_entity_poly.pdbx_seq_one_letter_code
_entity_poly.pdbx_strand_id
1 'polypeptide(L)'
;MAAGLLAFTSGSQVGRAAGTLEIGSPAPDFSLPGVDGKTYSLESFRDAQVLVVLFTCNHCPTAQAYEDRFKQLAAAYSGKKVVVVAISPNDPEAVRLDELGYSDLGDSFEDMKIRAKDKAFAFPYLYDGEQQTVSRAYGPVATPHVFVFDRARTLRYAGRFDNSEKPDRVRSHDTRDAIEALLAGKAVPVETTKAFGCSIKWSDKRLSAKKAMDAWAKEEVGLTLIDEKGLREVAKNDGGKLRLIYLWATSGGHAADGLAEVVTMNRMYRRRDFELVTISADPPAAKDMALEVLKAEHVSSTNYLFGGNDPRKAMDAVDRKSSGSLPHTVLVAPGGTVLYRKSGPCEPLEVKKAIVGYLGRTYK
;
A
#
# COMPACT_ATOMS: atom_id res chain seq x y z
N MET A 1 -59.45 32.09 -10.81
CA MET A 1 -58.60 31.10 -10.13
C MET A 1 -58.11 30.10 -11.15
N ALA A 2 -56.85 30.18 -11.58
CA ALA A 2 -56.22 29.20 -12.45
C ALA A 2 -54.85 28.88 -11.84
N ALA A 3 -54.74 27.70 -11.23
CA ALA A 3 -53.52 27.21 -10.62
C ALA A 3 -52.70 26.48 -11.69
N GLY A 4 -51.55 27.04 -12.04
CA GLY A 4 -50.53 26.39 -12.88
C GLY A 4 -49.65 25.49 -12.01
N LEU A 5 -49.62 24.20 -12.33
CA LEU A 5 -48.75 23.21 -11.68
C LEU A 5 -47.40 23.20 -12.40
N LEU A 6 -46.36 23.76 -11.76
CA LEU A 6 -44.96 23.67 -12.22
C LEU A 6 -44.38 22.34 -11.74
N ALA A 7 -44.12 21.43 -12.67
CA ALA A 7 -43.37 20.21 -12.41
C ALA A 7 -41.86 20.50 -12.43
N PHE A 8 -41.21 20.47 -11.26
CA PHE A 8 -39.76 20.41 -11.17
C PHE A 8 -39.32 18.96 -11.38
N THR A 9 -38.63 18.70 -12.48
CA THR A 9 -37.85 17.45 -12.66
C THR A 9 -36.39 17.75 -12.34
N SER A 10 -35.96 17.41 -11.13
CA SER A 10 -34.55 17.39 -10.77
C SER A 10 -33.91 16.13 -11.35
N GLY A 11 -33.38 16.23 -12.57
CA GLY A 11 -32.50 15.21 -13.12
C GLY A 11 -31.11 15.32 -12.51
N SER A 12 -30.78 14.43 -11.57
CA SER A 12 -29.41 14.19 -11.14
C SER A 12 -28.65 13.51 -12.28
N GLN A 13 -27.90 14.29 -13.06
CA GLN A 13 -26.93 13.72 -13.98
C GLN A 13 -25.76 13.16 -13.17
N VAL A 14 -25.70 11.82 -13.09
CA VAL A 14 -24.46 11.12 -12.72
C VAL A 14 -23.47 11.37 -13.86
N GLY A 15 -22.65 12.41 -13.68
CA GLY A 15 -21.63 12.81 -14.64
C GLY A 15 -20.65 11.68 -14.87
N ARG A 16 -20.60 11.21 -16.13
CA ARG A 16 -19.53 10.39 -16.68
C ARG A 16 -18.18 11.03 -16.29
N ALA A 17 -17.23 10.24 -15.79
CA ALA A 17 -15.92 10.74 -15.40
C ALA A 17 -15.31 11.53 -16.57
N ALA A 18 -15.04 12.82 -16.34
CA ALA A 18 -14.29 13.65 -17.28
C ALA A 18 -12.91 13.01 -17.49
N GLY A 19 -12.36 13.15 -18.70
CA GLY A 19 -10.98 12.75 -18.97
C GLY A 19 -9.97 13.53 -18.11
N THR A 20 -8.69 13.23 -18.26
CA THR A 20 -7.63 14.05 -17.66
C THR A 20 -7.80 15.51 -18.06
N LEU A 21 -7.63 16.41 -17.08
CA LEU A 21 -7.74 17.86 -17.27
C LEU A 21 -6.90 18.35 -18.45
N GLU A 22 -7.51 19.16 -19.34
CA GLU A 22 -6.85 19.66 -20.55
C GLU A 22 -5.94 20.87 -20.24
N ILE A 23 -4.84 21.01 -20.98
CA ILE A 23 -3.95 22.18 -20.88
C ILE A 23 -4.75 23.47 -21.09
N GLY A 24 -4.49 24.48 -20.24
CA GLY A 24 -5.25 25.73 -20.22
C GLY A 24 -6.47 25.73 -19.28
N SER A 25 -6.86 24.58 -18.73
CA SER A 25 -7.95 24.52 -17.74
C SER A 25 -7.54 25.15 -16.40
N PRO A 26 -8.47 25.77 -15.66
CA PRO A 26 -8.23 26.16 -14.27
C PRO A 26 -8.05 24.93 -13.38
N ALA A 27 -7.23 25.05 -12.33
CA ALA A 27 -7.13 24.03 -11.29
C ALA A 27 -8.49 23.82 -10.62
N PRO A 28 -9.05 22.59 -10.60
CA PRO A 28 -10.22 22.31 -9.79
C PRO A 28 -9.92 22.57 -8.31
N ASP A 29 -10.87 23.21 -7.63
CA ASP A 29 -10.75 23.53 -6.21
C ASP A 29 -10.89 22.28 -5.34
N PHE A 30 -10.34 22.36 -4.13
CA PHE A 30 -10.37 21.27 -3.16
C PHE A 30 -10.31 21.76 -1.72
N SER A 31 -10.74 20.91 -0.80
CA SER A 31 -10.55 21.06 0.65
C SER A 31 -10.27 19.68 1.22
N LEU A 32 -8.99 19.34 1.40
CA LEU A 32 -8.57 17.98 1.76
C LEU A 32 -7.76 17.97 3.05
N PRO A 33 -7.94 16.95 3.91
CA PRO A 33 -7.10 16.75 5.08
C PRO A 33 -5.70 16.29 4.68
N GLY A 34 -4.69 16.91 5.29
CA GLY A 34 -3.29 16.53 5.22
C GLY A 34 -2.89 15.63 6.39
N VAL A 35 -1.90 14.77 6.17
CA VAL A 35 -1.32 13.88 7.21
C VAL A 35 -0.70 14.63 8.40
N ASP A 36 -0.47 15.94 8.26
CA ASP A 36 -0.01 16.84 9.31
C ASP A 36 -1.14 17.39 10.20
N GLY A 37 -2.39 16.96 9.96
CA GLY A 37 -3.57 17.38 10.71
C GLY A 37 -4.20 18.69 10.24
N LYS A 38 -3.67 19.33 9.19
CA LYS A 38 -4.24 20.56 8.61
C LYS A 38 -5.15 20.22 7.43
N THR A 39 -6.07 21.13 7.12
CA THR A 39 -6.86 21.09 5.88
C THR A 39 -6.25 22.06 4.87
N TYR A 40 -6.10 21.62 3.63
CA TYR A 40 -5.52 22.40 2.54
C TYR A 40 -6.53 22.61 1.41
N SER A 41 -6.47 23.78 0.81
CA SER A 41 -7.21 24.19 -0.39
C SER A 41 -6.30 24.89 -1.39
N LEU A 42 -6.79 25.23 -2.59
CA LEU A 42 -6.00 26.04 -3.54
C LEU A 42 -5.54 27.36 -2.93
N GLU A 43 -6.39 27.98 -2.10
CA GLU A 43 -6.10 29.23 -1.40
C GLU A 43 -4.92 29.10 -0.42
N SER A 44 -4.71 27.90 0.15
CA SER A 44 -3.54 27.62 1.00
C SER A 44 -2.21 27.81 0.27
N PHE A 45 -2.24 27.84 -1.07
CA PHE A 45 -1.07 27.94 -1.91
C PHE A 45 -1.06 29.22 -2.76
N ARG A 46 -1.93 30.21 -2.53
CA ARG A 46 -2.10 31.40 -3.41
C ARG A 46 -0.80 32.17 -3.71
N ASP A 47 0.15 32.19 -2.78
CA ASP A 47 1.40 32.93 -2.91
C ASP A 47 2.43 32.21 -3.81
N ALA A 48 2.17 30.94 -4.16
CA ALA A 48 2.98 30.19 -5.10
C ALA A 48 2.80 30.71 -6.53
N GLN A 49 3.91 31.05 -7.18
CA GLN A 49 3.97 31.33 -8.61
C GLN A 49 3.74 30.06 -9.44
N VAL A 50 4.20 28.90 -8.94
CA VAL A 50 3.97 27.60 -9.58
C VAL A 50 3.42 26.63 -8.54
N LEU A 51 2.31 25.97 -8.85
CA LEU A 51 1.74 24.92 -8.02
C LEU A 51 1.86 23.58 -8.74
N VAL A 52 2.50 22.61 -8.09
CA VAL A 52 2.63 21.24 -8.58
C VAL A 52 1.69 20.37 -7.77
N VAL A 53 0.64 19.85 -8.41
CA VAL A 53 -0.26 18.84 -7.84
C VAL A 53 0.18 17.47 -8.33
N LEU A 54 0.59 16.61 -7.41
CA LEU A 54 1.08 15.27 -7.67
C LEU A 54 0.09 14.24 -7.11
N PHE A 55 -0.50 13.42 -7.97
CA PHE A 55 -1.25 12.25 -7.53
C PHE A 55 -0.29 11.08 -7.33
N THR A 56 -0.24 10.51 -6.12
CA THR A 56 0.67 9.42 -5.73
C THR A 56 0.00 8.50 -4.70
N CYS A 57 0.61 7.37 -4.34
CA CYS A 57 0.10 6.50 -3.27
C CYS A 57 1.23 5.75 -2.55
N ASN A 58 0.90 5.02 -1.48
CA ASN A 58 1.89 4.35 -0.64
C ASN A 58 2.24 2.95 -1.16
N HIS A 59 1.26 2.25 -1.76
CA HIS A 59 1.46 0.83 -2.10
C HIS A 59 2.09 0.57 -3.48
N CYS A 60 1.91 1.50 -4.43
CA CYS A 60 2.36 1.30 -5.80
C CYS A 60 3.90 1.26 -5.86
N PRO A 61 4.53 0.22 -6.44
CA PRO A 61 5.97 0.14 -6.57
C PRO A 61 6.58 1.28 -7.40
N THR A 62 5.89 1.72 -8.47
CA THR A 62 6.31 2.88 -9.25
C THR A 62 6.23 4.17 -8.42
N ALA A 63 5.14 4.41 -7.69
CA ALA A 63 5.03 5.57 -6.80
C ALA A 63 6.12 5.58 -5.72
N GLN A 64 6.39 4.42 -5.10
CA GLN A 64 7.48 4.24 -4.14
C GLN A 64 8.86 4.58 -4.73
N ALA A 65 9.12 4.23 -6.00
CA ALA A 65 10.36 4.55 -6.71
C ALA A 65 10.57 6.07 -6.96
N TYR A 66 9.52 6.88 -6.81
CA TYR A 66 9.58 8.32 -6.99
C TYR A 66 9.60 9.13 -5.69
N GLU A 67 9.28 8.54 -4.54
CA GLU A 67 9.14 9.25 -3.25
C GLU A 67 10.35 10.14 -2.91
N ASP A 68 11.57 9.63 -3.07
CA ASP A 68 12.78 10.41 -2.76
C ASP A 68 13.03 11.52 -3.79
N ARG A 69 12.63 11.35 -5.05
CA ARG A 69 12.69 12.40 -6.06
C ARG A 69 11.63 13.48 -5.84
N PHE A 70 10.45 13.14 -5.35
CA PHE A 70 9.44 14.12 -4.94
C PHE A 70 9.94 14.97 -3.77
N LYS A 71 10.56 14.32 -2.77
CA LYS A 71 11.21 15.03 -1.65
C LYS A 71 12.31 15.98 -2.15
N GLN A 72 13.18 15.51 -3.04
CA GLN A 72 14.24 16.32 -3.62
C GLN A 72 13.68 17.51 -4.41
N LEU A 73 12.60 17.32 -5.17
CA LEU A 73 11.92 18.40 -5.90
C LEU A 73 11.39 19.45 -4.91
N ALA A 74 10.60 19.03 -3.92
CA ALA A 74 10.04 19.93 -2.92
C ALA A 74 11.14 20.71 -2.17
N ALA A 75 12.24 20.04 -1.79
CA ALA A 75 13.38 20.67 -1.14
C ALA A 75 14.11 21.68 -2.05
N ALA A 76 14.36 21.33 -3.32
CA ALA A 76 15.06 22.18 -4.28
C ALA A 76 14.34 23.51 -4.57
N TYR A 77 13.02 23.51 -4.37
CA TYR A 77 12.16 24.66 -4.60
C TYR A 77 11.62 25.32 -3.32
N SER A 78 12.00 24.82 -2.15
CA SER A 78 11.67 25.47 -0.89
C SER A 78 12.18 26.92 -0.89
N GLY A 79 11.29 27.87 -0.60
CA GLY A 79 11.56 29.31 -0.66
C GLY A 79 11.56 29.95 -2.05
N LYS A 80 11.34 29.19 -3.15
CA LYS A 80 11.40 29.68 -4.54
C LYS A 80 10.03 29.96 -5.20
N LYS A 81 9.00 30.30 -4.41
CA LYS A 81 7.61 30.52 -4.88
C LYS A 81 7.01 29.34 -5.66
N VAL A 82 7.52 28.13 -5.47
CA VAL A 82 6.92 26.90 -5.99
C VAL A 82 6.45 26.07 -4.81
N VAL A 83 5.26 25.50 -4.92
CA VAL A 83 4.74 24.56 -3.93
C VAL A 83 4.46 23.22 -4.62
N VAL A 84 4.91 22.14 -4.00
CA VAL A 84 4.55 20.77 -4.36
C VAL A 84 3.54 20.28 -3.33
N VAL A 85 2.39 19.81 -3.79
CA VAL A 85 1.36 19.15 -2.98
C VAL A 85 1.08 17.78 -3.56
N ALA A 86 1.12 16.76 -2.71
CA ALA A 86 0.79 15.39 -3.07
C ALA A 86 -0.65 15.08 -2.64
N ILE A 87 -1.38 14.32 -3.45
CA ILE A 87 -2.74 13.85 -3.15
C ILE A 87 -2.77 12.32 -3.32
N SER A 88 -3.26 11.60 -2.32
CA SER A 88 -3.58 10.18 -2.41
C SER A 88 -4.99 10.00 -2.96
N PRO A 89 -5.15 9.46 -4.19
CA PRO A 89 -6.45 9.34 -4.85
C PRO A 89 -7.15 8.01 -4.57
N ASN A 90 -6.46 7.08 -3.90
CA ASN A 90 -6.90 5.69 -3.85
C ASN A 90 -7.88 5.49 -2.70
N ASP A 91 -8.96 4.77 -3.01
CA ASP A 91 -9.90 4.28 -2.03
C ASP A 91 -9.32 3.02 -1.37
N PRO A 92 -9.10 3.01 -0.04
CA PRO A 92 -8.52 1.86 0.64
C PRO A 92 -9.34 0.58 0.51
N GLU A 93 -10.68 0.67 0.38
CA GLU A 93 -11.54 -0.52 0.20
C GLU A 93 -11.47 -1.09 -1.23
N ALA A 94 -10.92 -0.32 -2.18
CA ALA A 94 -10.72 -0.76 -3.56
C ALA A 94 -9.33 -1.39 -3.81
N VAL A 95 -8.41 -1.31 -2.84
CA VAL A 95 -7.09 -1.93 -2.92
C VAL A 95 -7.20 -3.41 -2.56
N ARG A 96 -6.83 -4.30 -3.47
CA ARG A 96 -6.76 -5.73 -3.14
C ARG A 96 -5.48 -6.04 -2.38
N LEU A 97 -5.52 -7.00 -1.47
CA LEU A 97 -4.33 -7.43 -0.73
C LEU A 97 -3.21 -7.88 -1.68
N ASP A 98 -3.53 -8.60 -2.76
CA ASP A 98 -2.56 -9.06 -3.76
C ASP A 98 -1.94 -7.94 -4.62
N GLU A 99 -2.38 -6.69 -4.46
CA GLU A 99 -1.77 -5.48 -5.03
C GLU A 99 -0.77 -4.82 -4.06
N LEU A 100 -0.75 -5.23 -2.79
CA LEU A 100 0.15 -4.71 -1.76
C LEU A 100 1.49 -5.45 -1.68
N GLY A 101 1.79 -6.38 -2.60
CA GLY A 101 2.98 -7.24 -2.56
C GLY A 101 4.35 -6.53 -2.65
N TYR A 102 4.36 -5.20 -2.74
CA TYR A 102 5.56 -4.34 -2.73
C TYR A 102 5.54 -3.32 -1.58
N SER A 103 4.57 -3.38 -0.68
CA SER A 103 4.38 -2.37 0.36
C SER A 103 4.02 -3.00 1.70
N ASP A 104 4.51 -2.37 2.75
CA ASP A 104 4.17 -2.63 4.14
C ASP A 104 2.87 -1.94 4.59
N LEU A 105 2.41 -0.98 3.79
CA LEU A 105 1.31 -0.07 4.08
C LEU A 105 0.28 -0.07 2.93
N GLY A 106 -0.98 0.12 3.28
CA GLY A 106 -2.04 0.44 2.32
C GLY A 106 -2.11 1.93 2.02
N ASP A 107 -3.24 2.37 1.45
CA ASP A 107 -3.48 3.77 1.09
C ASP A 107 -4.50 4.47 2.01
N SER A 108 -4.77 3.89 3.18
CA SER A 108 -5.60 4.54 4.19
C SER A 108 -4.95 5.83 4.71
N PHE A 109 -5.75 6.74 5.25
CA PHE A 109 -5.20 7.99 5.82
C PHE A 109 -4.20 7.74 6.96
N GLU A 110 -4.43 6.72 7.80
CA GLU A 110 -3.50 6.35 8.86
C GLU A 110 -2.19 5.76 8.30
N ASP A 111 -2.26 4.92 7.27
CA ASP A 111 -1.07 4.41 6.59
C ASP A 111 -0.26 5.53 5.93
N MET A 112 -0.92 6.54 5.36
CA MET A 112 -0.26 7.72 4.81
C MET A 112 0.53 8.49 5.88
N LYS A 113 0.00 8.63 7.10
CA LYS A 113 0.73 9.26 8.22
C LYS A 113 2.00 8.49 8.56
N ILE A 114 1.91 7.16 8.59
CA ILE A 114 3.08 6.29 8.84
C ILE A 114 4.11 6.48 7.71
N ARG A 115 3.70 6.39 6.44
CA ARG A 115 4.62 6.54 5.30
C ARG A 115 5.27 7.93 5.27
N ALA A 116 4.48 8.99 5.50
CA ALA A 116 4.98 10.36 5.51
C ALA A 116 6.01 10.59 6.62
N LYS A 117 5.79 10.01 7.81
CA LYS A 117 6.76 10.02 8.91
C LYS A 117 8.03 9.23 8.55
N ASP A 118 7.88 7.99 8.08
CA ASP A 118 9.00 7.10 7.74
C ASP A 118 9.90 7.69 6.64
N LYS A 119 9.30 8.35 5.64
CA LYS A 119 10.04 8.98 4.54
C LYS A 119 10.41 10.44 4.81
N ALA A 120 9.99 11.01 5.94
CA ALA A 120 10.14 12.43 6.26
C ALA A 120 9.69 13.35 5.11
N PHE A 121 8.44 13.18 4.66
CA PHE A 121 7.87 14.07 3.65
C PHE A 121 7.78 15.51 4.18
N ALA A 122 8.35 16.44 3.42
CA ALA A 122 8.39 17.87 3.73
C ALA A 122 7.46 18.69 2.81
N PHE A 123 6.47 18.03 2.21
CA PHE A 123 5.43 18.63 1.38
C PHE A 123 4.06 18.19 1.92
N PRO A 124 2.98 18.99 1.74
CA PRO A 124 1.63 18.56 2.09
C PRO A 124 1.26 17.28 1.36
N TYR A 125 0.86 16.25 2.11
CA TYR A 125 0.36 14.98 1.57
C TYR A 125 -1.09 14.80 2.00
N LEU A 126 -1.99 14.97 1.04
CA LEU A 126 -3.43 15.14 1.24
C LEU A 126 -4.18 13.86 0.87
N TYR A 127 -5.32 13.64 1.52
CA TYR A 127 -6.14 12.45 1.32
C TYR A 127 -7.45 12.80 0.62
N ASP A 128 -7.63 12.27 -0.59
CA ASP A 128 -8.89 12.32 -1.33
C ASP A 128 -9.61 10.95 -1.34
N GLY A 129 -8.88 9.87 -1.10
CA GLY A 129 -9.36 8.69 -0.37
C GLY A 129 -10.62 8.01 -0.91
N GLU A 130 -11.60 7.81 -0.03
CA GLU A 130 -12.88 7.15 -0.34
C GLU A 130 -13.81 8.01 -1.20
N GLN A 131 -13.69 9.33 -1.10
CA GLN A 131 -14.60 10.28 -1.78
C GLN A 131 -14.17 10.53 -3.21
N GLN A 132 -12.86 10.63 -3.46
CA GLN A 132 -12.24 10.75 -4.78
C GLN A 132 -12.76 11.93 -5.62
N THR A 133 -13.38 12.93 -5.02
CA THR A 133 -14.05 14.01 -5.75
C THR A 133 -13.04 14.90 -6.45
N VAL A 134 -11.93 15.19 -5.78
CA VAL A 134 -10.84 16.01 -6.34
C VAL A 134 -10.12 15.23 -7.44
N SER A 135 -9.83 13.96 -7.20
CA SER A 135 -9.19 13.07 -8.18
C SER A 135 -10.05 12.93 -9.42
N ARG A 136 -11.38 12.80 -9.29
CA ARG A 136 -12.29 12.76 -10.45
C ARG A 136 -12.32 14.08 -11.23
N ALA A 137 -12.13 15.21 -10.57
CA ALA A 137 -12.08 16.53 -11.22
C ALA A 137 -10.77 16.78 -11.97
N TYR A 138 -9.63 16.28 -11.47
CA TYR A 138 -8.33 16.38 -12.14
C TYR A 138 -8.11 15.28 -13.19
N GLY A 139 -8.69 14.09 -12.97
CA GLY A 139 -8.58 12.93 -13.85
C GLY A 139 -7.18 12.30 -13.93
N PRO A 140 -6.51 11.96 -12.81
CA PRO A 140 -5.25 11.23 -12.85
C PRO A 140 -5.48 9.80 -13.36
N VAL A 141 -4.61 9.32 -14.24
CA VAL A 141 -4.72 7.98 -14.83
C VAL A 141 -3.75 6.97 -14.21
N ALA A 142 -2.72 7.46 -13.53
CA ALA A 142 -1.67 6.65 -12.93
C ALA A 142 -1.21 7.26 -11.60
N THR A 143 -0.54 6.45 -10.79
CA THR A 143 0.29 6.87 -9.67
C THR A 143 1.75 6.53 -9.99
N PRO A 144 2.64 7.54 -10.17
CA PRO A 144 2.38 8.98 -10.06
C PRO A 144 1.81 9.64 -11.35
N HIS A 145 1.11 10.76 -11.19
CA HIS A 145 0.71 11.67 -12.28
C HIS A 145 0.79 13.13 -11.81
N VAL A 146 1.46 13.98 -12.59
CA VAL A 146 1.79 15.36 -12.23
C VAL A 146 0.95 16.35 -13.03
N PHE A 147 0.48 17.40 -12.36
CA PHE A 147 -0.18 18.57 -12.93
C PHE A 147 0.55 19.82 -12.44
N VAL A 148 1.06 20.67 -13.33
CA VAL A 148 1.75 21.92 -12.98
C VAL A 148 0.92 23.11 -13.45
N PHE A 149 0.60 23.98 -12.51
CA PHE A 149 -0.18 25.18 -12.71
C PHE A 149 0.68 26.43 -12.56
N ASP A 150 0.37 27.44 -13.36
CA ASP A 150 1.01 28.75 -13.26
C ASP A 150 0.42 29.60 -12.12
N ARG A 151 0.80 30.89 -12.08
CA ARG A 151 0.34 31.85 -11.07
C ARG A 151 -1.17 32.11 -11.12
N ALA A 152 -1.79 31.99 -12.30
CA ALA A 152 -3.23 32.12 -12.48
C ALA A 152 -3.98 30.82 -12.17
N ARG A 153 -3.27 29.78 -11.69
CA ARG A 153 -3.79 28.43 -11.50
C ARG A 153 -4.33 27.81 -12.80
N THR A 154 -3.72 28.18 -13.93
CA THR A 154 -3.99 27.56 -15.23
C THR A 154 -3.03 26.40 -15.46
N LEU A 155 -3.55 25.24 -15.85
CA LEU A 155 -2.75 24.05 -16.13
C LEU A 155 -1.83 24.30 -17.32
N ARG A 156 -0.52 24.10 -17.12
CA ARG A 156 0.52 24.27 -18.15
C ARG A 156 1.34 23.02 -18.41
N TYR A 157 1.23 22.02 -17.55
CA TYR A 157 1.81 20.70 -17.77
C TYR A 157 0.96 19.61 -17.13
N ALA A 158 0.71 18.53 -17.86
CA ALA A 158 0.16 17.29 -17.30
C ALA A 158 0.91 16.06 -17.83
N GLY A 159 1.35 15.19 -16.93
CA GLY A 159 1.99 13.94 -17.34
C GLY A 159 2.94 13.32 -16.33
N ARG A 160 3.96 12.61 -16.83
CA ARG A 160 4.93 11.91 -15.99
C ARG A 160 5.80 12.89 -15.19
N PHE A 161 6.43 12.38 -14.12
CA PHE A 161 7.42 13.15 -13.39
C PHE A 161 8.71 13.35 -14.21
N ASP A 162 9.28 12.22 -14.64
CA ASP A 162 10.39 12.08 -15.58
C ASP A 162 10.17 10.81 -16.43
N ASN A 163 11.11 10.46 -17.31
CA ASN A 163 10.96 9.31 -18.21
C ASN A 163 11.33 7.93 -17.62
N SER A 164 11.70 7.81 -16.34
CA SER A 164 12.05 6.49 -15.79
C SER A 164 11.86 6.35 -14.29
N GLU A 165 11.21 5.26 -13.86
CA GLU A 165 11.17 4.89 -12.44
C GLU A 165 12.57 4.53 -11.89
N LYS A 166 13.55 4.21 -12.74
CA LYS A 166 14.93 3.90 -12.34
C LYS A 166 15.81 5.16 -12.44
N PRO A 167 16.34 5.70 -11.33
CA PRO A 167 17.08 6.97 -11.34
C PRO A 167 18.27 7.04 -12.32
N ASP A 168 19.00 5.94 -12.49
CA ASP A 168 20.15 5.81 -13.42
C ASP A 168 19.76 5.87 -14.91
N ARG A 169 18.47 5.64 -15.21
CA ARG A 169 17.91 5.63 -16.56
C ARG A 169 17.15 6.90 -16.92
N VAL A 170 17.10 7.88 -16.01
CA VAL A 170 16.48 9.18 -16.29
C VAL A 170 17.27 9.91 -17.38
N ARG A 171 16.55 10.43 -18.38
CA ARG A 171 17.09 11.19 -19.52
C ARG A 171 16.30 12.46 -19.81
N SER A 172 15.08 12.61 -19.27
CA SER A 172 14.30 13.85 -19.29
C SER A 172 13.88 14.25 -17.88
N HIS A 173 13.61 15.53 -17.66
CA HIS A 173 13.16 16.05 -16.38
C HIS A 173 11.87 16.85 -16.55
N ASP A 174 10.87 16.25 -17.20
CA ASP A 174 9.71 16.94 -17.77
C ASP A 174 8.98 17.84 -16.75
N THR A 175 8.77 17.38 -15.51
CA THR A 175 8.17 18.19 -14.44
C THR A 175 9.07 19.37 -14.04
N ARG A 176 10.38 19.16 -13.91
CA ARG A 176 11.34 20.22 -13.57
C ARG A 176 11.40 21.26 -14.70
N ASP A 177 11.46 20.81 -15.94
CA ASP A 177 11.53 21.67 -17.12
C ASP A 177 10.28 22.57 -17.22
N ALA A 178 9.10 22.02 -16.89
CA ALA A 178 7.86 22.80 -16.78
C ALA A 178 7.93 23.86 -15.67
N ILE A 179 8.40 23.50 -14.48
CA ILE A 179 8.56 24.45 -13.36
C ILE A 179 9.51 25.58 -13.73
N GLU A 180 10.70 25.26 -14.26
CA GLU A 180 11.72 26.24 -14.62
C GLU A 180 11.24 27.18 -15.74
N ALA A 181 10.52 26.65 -16.73
CA ALA A 181 9.92 27.48 -17.77
C ALA A 181 8.94 28.51 -17.18
N LEU A 182 8.05 28.09 -16.28
CA LEU A 182 7.07 28.98 -15.65
C LEU A 182 7.70 29.99 -14.68
N LEU A 183 8.74 29.59 -13.95
CA LEU A 183 9.53 30.51 -13.12
C LEU A 183 10.22 31.60 -13.96
N ALA A 184 10.71 31.22 -15.14
CA ALA A 184 11.32 32.14 -16.11
C ALA A 184 10.31 32.95 -16.94
N GLY A 185 9.01 32.80 -16.71
CA GLY A 185 7.96 33.48 -17.49
C GLY A 185 7.88 33.02 -18.96
N LYS A 186 8.35 31.80 -19.25
CA LYS A 186 8.34 31.18 -20.59
C LYS A 186 7.20 30.16 -20.72
N ALA A 187 6.84 29.86 -21.96
CA ALA A 187 5.96 28.73 -22.25
C ALA A 187 6.63 27.40 -21.88
N VAL A 188 5.84 26.43 -21.41
CA VAL A 188 6.33 25.08 -21.12
C VAL A 188 6.64 24.39 -22.46
N PRO A 189 7.86 23.88 -22.68
CA PRO A 189 8.27 23.37 -23.99
C PRO A 189 7.54 22.08 -24.41
N VAL A 190 7.16 21.26 -23.42
CA VAL A 190 6.38 20.04 -23.62
C VAL A 190 5.26 20.05 -22.58
N GLU A 191 4.05 20.43 -22.99
CA GLU A 191 2.92 20.64 -22.08
C GLU A 191 2.25 19.32 -21.66
N THR A 192 2.43 18.24 -22.42
CA THR A 192 1.81 16.95 -22.09
C THR A 192 2.74 15.79 -22.36
N THR A 193 2.80 14.86 -21.41
CA THR A 193 3.48 13.58 -21.57
C THR A 193 2.60 12.44 -21.06
N LYS A 194 2.87 11.21 -21.53
CA LYS A 194 2.16 10.03 -21.03
C LYS A 194 2.68 9.66 -19.63
N ALA A 195 1.80 9.76 -18.63
CA ALA A 195 2.07 9.22 -17.30
C ALA A 195 2.13 7.68 -17.33
N PHE A 196 2.90 7.10 -16.43
CA PHE A 196 3.01 5.65 -16.26
C PHE A 196 3.07 5.29 -14.78
N GLY A 197 2.58 4.09 -14.44
CA GLY A 197 2.48 3.61 -13.07
C GLY A 197 1.22 2.78 -12.87
N CYS A 198 0.86 2.51 -11.61
CA CYS A 198 -0.36 1.78 -11.30
C CYS A 198 -1.60 2.66 -11.52
N SER A 199 -2.68 2.06 -12.03
CA SER A 199 -3.99 2.73 -12.14
C SER A 199 -4.51 3.14 -10.76
N ILE A 200 -5.30 4.21 -10.72
CA ILE A 200 -6.04 4.61 -9.52
C ILE A 200 -6.98 3.49 -9.03
N LYS A 201 -7.09 3.36 -7.71
CA LYS A 201 -8.01 2.44 -7.04
C LYS A 201 -9.33 3.17 -6.81
N TRP A 202 -10.10 3.30 -7.88
CA TRP A 202 -11.41 3.92 -7.86
C TRP A 202 -12.41 3.12 -7.02
N SER A 203 -13.33 3.81 -6.35
CA SER A 203 -14.34 3.23 -5.45
C SER A 203 -15.28 2.23 -6.13
N ASP A 204 -15.46 2.30 -7.45
CA ASP A 204 -16.20 1.30 -8.22
C ASP A 204 -15.52 -0.09 -8.24
N LYS A 205 -14.23 -0.16 -7.90
CA LYS A 205 -13.47 -1.41 -7.79
C LYS A 205 -13.62 -2.11 -6.43
N ARG A 206 -14.30 -1.54 -5.44
CA ARG A 206 -14.59 -2.19 -4.14
C ARG A 206 -15.20 -3.58 -4.30
N LEU A 207 -16.11 -3.75 -5.27
CA LEU A 207 -16.72 -5.05 -5.55
C LEU A 207 -15.70 -6.08 -6.08
N SER A 208 -14.69 -5.64 -6.83
CA SER A 208 -13.60 -6.51 -7.27
C SER A 208 -12.72 -6.94 -6.10
N ALA A 209 -12.42 -6.02 -5.19
CA ALA A 209 -11.68 -6.31 -3.97
C ALA A 209 -12.43 -7.32 -3.08
N LYS A 210 -13.73 -7.09 -2.86
CA LYS A 210 -14.58 -8.04 -2.14
C LYS A 210 -14.62 -9.41 -2.80
N LYS A 211 -14.80 -9.50 -4.13
CA LYS A 211 -14.79 -10.77 -4.85
C LYS A 211 -13.47 -11.54 -4.68
N ALA A 212 -12.35 -10.85 -4.58
CA ALA A 212 -11.05 -11.48 -4.32
C ALA A 212 -11.03 -12.11 -2.91
N MET A 213 -11.48 -11.37 -1.90
CA MET A 213 -11.61 -11.87 -0.52
C MET A 213 -12.55 -13.07 -0.44
N ASP A 214 -13.74 -12.98 -1.05
CA ASP A 214 -14.73 -14.05 -1.07
C ASP A 214 -14.21 -15.31 -1.80
N ALA A 215 -13.34 -15.15 -2.80
CA ALA A 215 -12.68 -16.28 -3.47
C ALA A 215 -11.60 -16.91 -2.59
N TRP A 216 -10.78 -16.10 -1.92
CA TRP A 216 -9.74 -16.59 -1.01
C TRP A 216 -10.30 -17.31 0.22
N ALA A 217 -11.48 -16.91 0.70
CA ALA A 217 -12.17 -17.58 1.80
C ALA A 217 -12.61 -19.02 1.47
N LYS A 218 -12.70 -19.37 0.18
CA LYS A 218 -13.09 -20.70 -0.31
C LYS A 218 -11.90 -21.60 -0.65
N GLU A 219 -10.68 -21.09 -0.52
CA GLU A 219 -9.49 -21.89 -0.76
C GLU A 219 -9.38 -23.02 0.28
N GLU A 220 -8.87 -24.18 -0.16
CA GLU A 220 -8.73 -25.32 0.72
C GLU A 220 -7.72 -25.06 1.85
N VAL A 221 -8.05 -25.55 3.04
CA VAL A 221 -7.22 -25.48 4.23
C VAL A 221 -6.92 -26.89 4.70
N GLY A 222 -5.65 -27.27 4.65
CA GLY A 222 -5.14 -28.56 5.12
C GLY A 222 -4.31 -28.44 6.38
N LEU A 223 -4.16 -29.55 7.11
CA LEU A 223 -3.31 -29.68 8.29
C LEU A 223 -2.59 -31.03 8.30
N THR A 224 -1.26 -31.00 8.31
CA THR A 224 -0.43 -32.22 8.25
C THR A 224 0.39 -32.37 9.53
N LEU A 225 0.55 -33.60 10.04
CA LEU A 225 1.43 -33.87 11.18
C LEU A 225 2.90 -33.69 10.78
N ILE A 226 3.71 -33.13 11.68
CA ILE A 226 5.16 -32.99 11.50
C ILE A 226 5.90 -33.34 12.79
N ASP A 227 7.04 -34.00 12.68
CA ASP A 227 7.91 -34.29 13.82
C ASP A 227 8.93 -33.16 14.07
N GLU A 228 9.72 -33.29 15.13
CA GLU A 228 10.73 -32.30 15.50
C GLU A 228 11.80 -32.12 14.40
N LYS A 229 12.15 -33.21 13.71
CA LYS A 229 13.12 -33.17 12.60
C LYS A 229 12.57 -32.33 11.45
N GLY A 230 11.33 -32.57 11.05
CA GLY A 230 10.64 -31.81 10.00
C GLY A 230 10.53 -30.33 10.34
N LEU A 231 10.23 -29.98 11.60
CA LEU A 231 10.22 -28.58 12.05
C LEU A 231 11.58 -27.90 11.89
N ARG A 232 12.68 -28.61 12.17
CA ARG A 232 14.04 -28.09 11.94
C ARG A 232 14.30 -27.86 10.46
N GLU A 233 13.82 -28.72 9.56
CA GLU A 233 13.93 -28.49 8.10
C GLU A 233 13.08 -27.28 7.64
N VAL A 234 11.88 -27.09 8.21
CA VAL A 234 11.07 -25.88 7.96
C VAL A 234 11.84 -24.62 8.38
N ALA A 235 12.51 -24.65 9.52
CA ALA A 235 13.27 -23.52 10.04
C ALA A 235 14.60 -23.24 9.32
N LYS A 236 15.25 -24.28 8.77
CA LYS A 236 16.45 -24.11 7.93
C LYS A 236 16.16 -23.32 6.66
N ASN A 237 14.96 -23.45 6.12
CA ASN A 237 14.55 -22.80 4.88
C ASN A 237 15.56 -22.98 3.72
N ASP A 238 15.84 -24.24 3.37
CA ASP A 238 16.69 -24.58 2.22
C ASP A 238 16.00 -24.31 0.85
N GLY A 239 14.79 -23.73 0.87
CA GLY A 239 14.06 -23.30 -0.32
C GLY A 239 14.50 -21.91 -0.81
N GLY A 240 13.98 -21.50 -1.97
CA GLY A 240 14.30 -20.20 -2.59
C GLY A 240 13.44 -19.02 -2.10
N LYS A 241 12.45 -19.24 -1.23
CA LYS A 241 11.48 -18.23 -0.80
C LYS A 241 11.79 -17.68 0.59
N LEU A 242 11.44 -16.42 0.81
CA LEU A 242 11.34 -15.86 2.15
C LEU A 242 10.19 -16.55 2.90
N ARG A 243 10.45 -17.09 4.08
CA ARG A 243 9.46 -17.88 4.83
C ARG A 243 9.05 -17.16 6.11
N LEU A 244 7.76 -16.85 6.22
CA LEU A 244 7.14 -16.44 7.48
C LEU A 244 6.63 -17.69 8.19
N ILE A 245 7.11 -17.92 9.41
CA ILE A 245 6.66 -19.03 10.25
C ILE A 245 5.91 -18.46 11.45
N TYR A 246 4.68 -18.92 11.65
CA TYR A 246 3.82 -18.54 12.77
C TYR A 246 3.49 -19.77 13.62
N LEU A 247 4.02 -19.82 14.85
CA LEU A 247 3.71 -20.86 15.83
C LEU A 247 2.57 -20.40 16.73
N TRP A 248 1.60 -21.26 16.95
CA TRP A 248 0.37 -20.96 17.70
C TRP A 248 -0.18 -22.20 18.40
N ALA A 249 -1.16 -22.03 19.29
CA ALA A 249 -1.87 -23.14 19.92
C ALA A 249 -3.29 -22.70 20.31
N THR A 250 -4.29 -23.56 20.12
CA THR A 250 -5.70 -23.28 20.43
C THR A 250 -5.97 -22.94 21.89
N SER A 251 -5.16 -23.47 22.81
CA SER A 251 -5.35 -23.33 24.27
C SER A 251 -4.88 -22.00 24.85
N GLY A 252 -4.17 -21.16 24.07
CA GLY A 252 -3.81 -19.80 24.46
C GLY A 252 -4.83 -18.82 23.90
N GLY A 253 -5.67 -18.21 24.75
CA GLY A 253 -6.84 -17.40 24.37
C GLY A 253 -6.62 -16.20 23.43
N HIS A 254 -5.39 -15.97 22.94
CA HIS A 254 -4.99 -14.93 21.97
C HIS A 254 -4.11 -15.45 20.83
N ALA A 255 -3.87 -16.77 20.71
CA ALA A 255 -2.93 -17.30 19.73
C ALA A 255 -3.51 -17.39 18.31
N ALA A 256 -4.85 -17.47 18.18
CA ALA A 256 -5.55 -17.35 16.91
C ALA A 256 -5.60 -15.89 16.39
N ASP A 257 -5.48 -14.90 17.28
CA ASP A 257 -5.57 -13.47 16.91
C ASP A 257 -4.51 -13.06 15.86
N GLY A 258 -3.33 -13.70 15.88
CA GLY A 258 -2.30 -13.46 14.87
C GLY A 258 -2.50 -14.22 13.56
N LEU A 259 -3.42 -15.21 13.47
CA LEU A 259 -3.67 -15.96 12.23
C LEU A 259 -4.23 -15.05 11.14
N ALA A 260 -5.21 -14.20 11.46
CA ALA A 260 -5.77 -13.23 10.51
C ALA A 260 -4.69 -12.30 9.93
N GLU A 261 -3.72 -11.89 10.75
CA GLU A 261 -2.61 -11.03 10.33
C GLU A 261 -1.64 -11.73 9.39
N VAL A 262 -1.24 -12.96 9.70
CA VAL A 262 -0.36 -13.74 8.82
C VAL A 262 -1.06 -14.20 7.55
N VAL A 263 -2.38 -14.44 7.59
CA VAL A 263 -3.21 -14.68 6.40
C VAL A 263 -3.22 -13.43 5.51
N THR A 264 -3.43 -12.24 6.09
CA THR A 264 -3.35 -10.97 5.36
C THR A 264 -2.00 -10.84 4.65
N MET A 265 -0.89 -11.06 5.37
CA MET A 265 0.45 -11.04 4.78
C MET A 265 0.64 -12.11 3.69
N ASN A 266 0.09 -13.31 3.89
CA ASN A 266 0.09 -14.34 2.85
C ASN A 266 -0.62 -13.85 1.59
N ARG A 267 -1.80 -13.24 1.70
CA ARG A 267 -2.51 -12.67 0.54
C ARG A 267 -1.73 -11.55 -0.14
N MET A 268 -1.03 -10.73 0.64
CA MET A 268 -0.20 -9.65 0.11
C MET A 268 0.99 -10.16 -0.69
N TYR A 269 1.75 -11.11 -0.14
CA TYR A 269 3.10 -11.40 -0.63
C TYR A 269 3.24 -12.73 -1.37
N ARG A 270 2.28 -13.67 -1.31
CA ARG A 270 2.41 -15.02 -1.90
C ARG A 270 2.58 -15.08 -3.43
N ARG A 271 2.44 -13.96 -4.13
CA ARG A 271 2.78 -13.82 -5.56
C ARG A 271 4.23 -13.39 -5.82
N ARG A 272 5.00 -13.18 -4.75
CA ARG A 272 6.44 -12.92 -4.76
C ARG A 272 7.18 -14.18 -4.30
N ASP A 273 8.50 -14.08 -4.14
CA ASP A 273 9.35 -15.12 -3.54
C ASP A 273 9.13 -15.21 -2.01
N PHE A 274 7.89 -15.49 -1.61
CA PHE A 274 7.41 -15.51 -0.24
C PHE A 274 6.48 -16.69 0.00
N GLU A 275 6.50 -17.23 1.22
CA GLU A 275 5.51 -18.19 1.69
C GLU A 275 5.23 -18.06 3.19
N LEU A 276 4.00 -18.45 3.57
CA LEU A 276 3.58 -18.62 4.95
C LEU A 276 3.60 -20.10 5.31
N VAL A 277 4.16 -20.40 6.48
CA VAL A 277 4.01 -21.70 7.16
C VAL A 277 3.41 -21.45 8.55
N THR A 278 2.31 -22.11 8.88
CA THR A 278 1.80 -22.09 10.26
C THR A 278 2.06 -23.42 10.95
N ILE A 279 2.35 -23.37 12.25
CA ILE A 279 2.61 -24.56 13.07
C ILE A 279 1.76 -24.47 14.32
N SER A 280 0.76 -25.34 14.43
CA SER A 280 0.07 -25.58 15.69
C SER A 280 0.96 -26.43 16.58
N ALA A 281 1.20 -25.95 17.79
CA ALA A 281 1.89 -26.65 18.86
C ALA A 281 0.92 -27.36 19.84
N ASP A 282 -0.35 -27.47 19.45
CA ASP A 282 -1.34 -28.26 20.18
C ASP A 282 -0.96 -29.75 20.18
N PRO A 283 -1.40 -30.54 21.18
CA PRO A 283 -1.17 -31.98 21.18
C PRO A 283 -1.87 -32.63 19.97
N PRO A 284 -1.37 -33.78 19.46
CA PRO A 284 -1.98 -34.47 18.30
C PRO A 284 -3.47 -34.79 18.45
N ALA A 285 -3.95 -34.99 19.69
CA ALA A 285 -5.36 -35.22 20.00
C ALA A 285 -6.27 -34.01 19.67
N ALA A 286 -5.71 -32.80 19.58
CA ALA A 286 -6.42 -31.57 19.24
C ALA A 286 -6.40 -31.25 17.74
N LYS A 287 -6.00 -32.20 16.87
CA LYS A 287 -5.88 -31.99 15.43
C LYS A 287 -7.14 -31.40 14.79
N ASP A 288 -8.31 -31.95 15.10
CA ASP A 288 -9.56 -31.50 14.50
C ASP A 288 -9.90 -30.08 14.94
N MET A 289 -9.70 -29.76 16.23
CA MET A 289 -9.89 -28.39 16.75
C MET A 289 -8.94 -27.39 16.09
N ALA A 290 -7.66 -27.74 15.94
CA ALA A 290 -6.69 -26.88 15.24
C ALA A 290 -7.07 -26.69 13.76
N LEU A 291 -7.53 -27.74 13.08
CA LEU A 291 -7.98 -27.65 11.70
C LEU A 291 -9.22 -26.75 11.57
N GLU A 292 -10.17 -26.83 12.49
CA GLU A 292 -11.36 -25.96 12.48
C GLU A 292 -10.98 -24.48 12.67
N VAL A 293 -10.02 -24.15 13.56
CA VAL A 293 -9.50 -22.78 13.68
C VAL A 293 -8.85 -22.30 12.38
N LEU A 294 -8.01 -23.13 11.75
CA LEU A 294 -7.38 -22.77 10.46
C LEU A 294 -8.41 -22.54 9.35
N LYS A 295 -9.49 -23.34 9.31
CA LYS A 295 -10.57 -23.15 8.34
C LYS A 295 -11.37 -21.88 8.60
N ALA A 296 -11.67 -21.59 9.87
CA ALA A 296 -12.37 -20.38 10.28
C ALA A 296 -11.59 -19.10 9.91
N GLU A 297 -10.26 -19.15 10.05
CA GLU A 297 -9.35 -18.06 9.68
C GLU A 297 -8.90 -18.09 8.21
N HIS A 298 -9.42 -19.03 7.40
CA HIS A 298 -9.10 -19.16 5.98
C HIS A 298 -7.60 -19.29 5.66
N VAL A 299 -6.86 -20.04 6.48
CA VAL A 299 -5.41 -20.19 6.40
C VAL A 299 -4.99 -21.14 5.26
N SER A 300 -5.22 -20.73 4.02
CA SER A 300 -4.78 -21.48 2.84
C SER A 300 -3.29 -21.23 2.55
N SER A 301 -2.48 -21.93 3.32
CA SER A 301 -1.02 -22.01 3.24
C SER A 301 -0.57 -23.41 3.70
N THR A 302 0.74 -23.62 3.80
CA THR A 302 1.26 -24.83 4.45
C THR A 302 1.01 -24.74 5.95
N ASN A 303 0.25 -25.69 6.50
CA ASN A 303 -0.03 -25.77 7.93
C ASN A 303 0.38 -27.12 8.49
N TYR A 304 1.11 -27.07 9.61
CA TYR A 304 1.55 -28.25 10.34
C TYR A 304 0.95 -28.30 11.74
N LEU A 305 0.74 -29.52 12.22
CA LEU A 305 0.49 -29.84 13.61
C LEU A 305 1.71 -30.58 14.16
N PHE A 306 2.27 -30.11 15.26
CA PHE A 306 3.39 -30.79 15.90
C PHE A 306 2.96 -32.16 16.44
N GLY A 307 3.69 -33.21 16.07
CA GLY A 307 3.42 -34.59 16.47
C GLY A 307 3.78 -34.91 17.94
N GLY A 308 4.42 -33.98 18.66
CA GLY A 308 4.78 -34.14 20.07
C GLY A 308 3.81 -33.45 21.03
N ASN A 309 3.88 -33.82 22.30
CA ASN A 309 3.00 -33.26 23.35
C ASN A 309 3.61 -32.08 24.13
N ASP A 310 4.87 -31.69 23.85
CA ASP A 310 5.52 -30.54 24.51
C ASP A 310 5.69 -29.38 23.51
N PRO A 311 4.87 -28.31 23.60
CA PRO A 311 4.96 -27.15 22.73
C PRO A 311 6.35 -26.51 22.68
N ARG A 312 7.13 -26.60 23.77
CA ARG A 312 8.48 -26.03 23.82
C ARG A 312 9.43 -26.74 22.85
N LYS A 313 9.24 -28.04 22.60
CA LYS A 313 10.02 -28.76 21.59
C LYS A 313 9.75 -28.25 20.18
N ALA A 314 8.50 -27.91 19.88
CA ALA A 314 8.17 -27.28 18.59
C ALA A 314 8.84 -25.92 18.45
N MET A 315 8.79 -25.11 19.51
CA MET A 315 9.44 -23.81 19.56
C MET A 315 10.97 -23.91 19.42
N ASP A 316 11.63 -24.80 20.17
CA ASP A 316 13.07 -25.03 20.11
C ASP A 316 13.53 -25.64 18.77
N ALA A 317 12.64 -26.37 18.10
CA ALA A 317 12.90 -26.87 16.75
C ALA A 317 12.91 -25.74 15.72
N VAL A 318 12.05 -24.72 15.88
CA VAL A 318 11.92 -23.60 14.95
C VAL A 318 12.88 -22.45 15.27
N ASP A 319 12.89 -21.97 16.52
CA ASP A 319 13.77 -20.90 16.98
C ASP A 319 14.20 -21.14 18.44
N ARG A 320 15.42 -21.67 18.62
CA ARG A 320 16.06 -21.86 19.94
C ARG A 320 16.26 -20.57 20.72
N LYS A 321 16.13 -19.40 20.08
CA LYS A 321 16.21 -18.08 20.74
C LYS A 321 14.83 -17.52 21.10
N SER A 322 13.76 -18.29 20.90
CA SER A 322 12.43 -17.91 21.35
C SER A 322 12.36 -17.82 22.88
N SER A 323 11.39 -17.07 23.41
CA SER A 323 11.18 -16.98 24.86
C SER A 323 10.45 -18.19 25.46
N GLY A 324 10.10 -19.20 24.64
CA GLY A 324 9.30 -20.34 25.06
C GLY A 324 7.80 -20.04 25.25
N SER A 325 7.33 -18.84 24.88
CA SER A 325 5.92 -18.47 24.88
C SER A 325 5.31 -18.43 23.47
N LEU A 326 4.06 -18.91 23.36
CA LEU A 326 3.23 -18.81 22.18
C LEU A 326 2.25 -17.63 22.30
N PRO A 327 1.87 -16.99 21.17
CA PRO A 327 2.33 -17.28 19.82
C PRO A 327 3.79 -16.82 19.58
N HIS A 328 4.41 -17.32 18.50
CA HIS A 328 5.76 -16.93 18.10
C HIS A 328 5.85 -16.74 16.58
N THR A 329 6.38 -15.60 16.17
CA THR A 329 6.55 -15.22 14.76
C THR A 329 8.02 -15.16 14.42
N VAL A 330 8.44 -15.83 13.35
CA VAL A 330 9.81 -15.75 12.83
C VAL A 330 9.81 -15.62 11.32
N LEU A 331 10.64 -14.73 10.79
CA LEU A 331 10.85 -14.53 9.36
C LEU A 331 12.24 -15.03 8.99
N VAL A 332 12.31 -15.99 8.08
CA VAL A 332 13.54 -16.72 7.73
C VAL A 332 13.83 -16.56 6.25
N ALA A 333 14.98 -15.99 5.91
CA ALA A 333 15.48 -15.95 4.53
C ALA A 333 15.96 -17.35 4.06
N PRO A 334 16.05 -17.58 2.74
CA PRO A 334 16.73 -18.75 2.18
C PRO A 334 18.09 -19.01 2.86
N GLY A 335 18.34 -20.25 3.25
CA GLY A 335 19.55 -20.67 3.97
C GLY A 335 19.54 -20.39 5.48
N GLY A 336 18.37 -20.07 6.07
CA GLY A 336 18.16 -20.13 7.51
C GLY A 336 18.47 -18.85 8.28
N THR A 337 18.76 -17.76 7.57
CA THR A 337 19.03 -16.46 8.24
C THR A 337 17.74 -15.87 8.76
N VAL A 338 17.63 -15.70 10.08
CA VAL A 338 16.47 -15.08 10.74
C VAL A 338 16.54 -13.56 10.61
N LEU A 339 15.54 -12.97 9.93
CA LEU A 339 15.42 -11.52 9.72
C LEU A 339 14.52 -10.84 10.76
N TYR A 340 13.57 -11.57 11.33
CA TYR A 340 12.66 -11.09 12.36
C TYR A 340 12.31 -12.22 13.32
N ARG A 341 12.18 -11.92 14.62
CA ARG A 341 11.62 -12.84 15.62
C ARG A 341 10.82 -12.06 16.66
N LYS A 342 9.68 -12.60 17.09
CA LYS A 342 8.92 -12.08 18.21
C LYS A 342 8.10 -13.17 18.87
N SER A 343 8.19 -13.27 20.20
CA SER A 343 7.23 -14.03 21.01
C SER A 343 6.13 -13.09 21.51
N GLY A 344 4.92 -13.63 21.66
CA GLY A 344 3.71 -12.86 21.95
C GLY A 344 2.99 -12.43 20.66
N PRO A 345 2.03 -11.50 20.77
CA PRO A 345 1.21 -11.05 19.65
C PRO A 345 2.04 -10.66 18.43
N CYS A 346 1.55 -11.03 17.24
CA CYS A 346 2.16 -10.62 15.98
C CYS A 346 2.08 -9.09 15.85
N GLU A 347 3.17 -8.46 15.41
CA GLU A 347 3.20 -7.03 15.05
C GLU A 347 3.20 -6.89 13.54
N PRO A 348 2.03 -6.70 12.90
CA PRO A 348 1.92 -6.82 11.45
C PRO A 348 2.79 -5.81 10.72
N LEU A 349 2.90 -4.58 11.23
CA LEU A 349 3.71 -3.54 10.58
C LEU A 349 5.21 -3.87 10.62
N GLU A 350 5.73 -4.40 11.73
CA GLU A 350 7.14 -4.78 11.83
C GLU A 350 7.47 -5.94 10.89
N VAL A 351 6.62 -6.97 10.87
CA VAL A 351 6.80 -8.13 9.98
C VAL A 351 6.73 -7.71 8.53
N LYS A 352 5.73 -6.90 8.14
CA LYS A 352 5.59 -6.35 6.79
C LYS A 352 6.81 -5.52 6.38
N LYS A 353 7.34 -4.66 7.27
CA LYS A 353 8.58 -3.90 7.04
C LYS A 353 9.78 -4.81 6.80
N ALA A 354 9.94 -5.88 7.58
CA ALA A 354 11.00 -6.86 7.38
C ALA A 354 10.84 -7.61 6.04
N ILE A 355 9.61 -8.00 5.68
CA ILE A 355 9.31 -8.66 4.40
C ILE A 355 9.71 -7.78 3.21
N VAL A 356 9.21 -6.53 3.15
CA VAL A 356 9.53 -5.64 2.02
C VAL A 356 10.97 -5.15 2.05
N GLY A 357 11.60 -5.09 3.22
CA GLY A 357 13.04 -4.84 3.36
C GLY A 357 13.89 -5.90 2.67
N TYR A 358 13.44 -7.16 2.68
CA TYR A 358 14.10 -8.25 1.96
C TYR A 358 13.68 -8.36 0.49
N LEU A 359 12.38 -8.32 0.20
CA LEU A 359 11.84 -8.53 -1.16
C LEU A 359 11.98 -7.32 -2.08
N GLY A 360 12.18 -6.13 -1.53
CA GLY A 360 12.22 -4.87 -2.25
C GLY A 360 10.84 -4.26 -2.51
N ARG A 361 10.82 -2.92 -2.59
CA ARG A 361 9.63 -2.07 -2.72
C ARG A 361 9.29 -1.65 -4.16
N THR A 362 10.18 -1.91 -5.10
CA THR A 362 10.03 -1.51 -6.51
C THR A 362 10.18 -2.72 -7.43
N TYR A 363 9.79 -2.57 -8.69
CA TYR A 363 10.12 -3.56 -9.72
C TYR A 363 11.65 -3.64 -9.92
N LYS A 364 12.16 -4.86 -10.19
CA LYS A 364 13.59 -5.13 -10.36
C LYS A 364 14.12 -4.66 -11.71
#